data_AF-X1LDQ8-F1
#
_entry.id   AF-X1LDQ8-F1
#
_cell.length_a   1.000
_cell.length_b   1.000
_cell.length_c   1.000
_cell.angle_alpha   90.00
_cell.angle_beta   90.00
_cell.angle_gamma   90.00
#
_symmetry.space_group_name_H-M   'P 1'
#
loop_
_entity.id
_entity.type
_entity.pdbx_description
1 polymer ?
#
loop_
_entity_poly.entity_id
_entity_poly.type
_entity_poly.pdbx_seq_one_letter_code
_entity_poly.pdbx_strand_id
1 'polypeptide(L)'
;MAAILQKSADWYAQYGTEGSKGTKTFALAGKIKRTGLIEVPLGITLREIVYDIGGGIADDKQFRAVQTGGPSGGCLPAELLDLPVDYEALTQAGSIMGSGGMIVADEDTCIVDFAKFFLTFVQA
;
A
#
# COMPACT_ATOMS: atom_id res chain seq x y z
N MET A 1 19.59 6.22 -2.87
CA MET A 1 20.95 6.17 -3.47
C MET A 1 22.05 6.51 -2.47
N ALA A 2 22.02 7.67 -1.81
CA ALA A 2 23.08 8.09 -0.88
C ALA A 2 23.34 7.08 0.25
N ALA A 3 22.30 6.54 0.90
CA ALA A 3 22.46 5.56 1.98
C ALA A 3 23.09 4.23 1.53
N ILE A 4 22.76 3.75 0.33
CA ILE A 4 23.35 2.52 -0.24
C ILE A 4 24.85 2.70 -0.48
N LEU A 5 25.25 3.86 -1.04
CA LEU A 5 26.66 4.16 -1.25
C LEU A 5 27.43 4.31 0.07
N GLN A 6 26.78 4.82 1.12
CA GLN A 6 27.40 5.00 2.44
C GLN A 6 27.46 3.72 3.27
N LYS A 7 26.47 2.83 3.15
CA LYS A 7 26.30 1.65 4.03
C LYS A 7 26.52 0.31 3.34
N SER A 8 26.75 0.30 2.03
CA SER A 8 26.83 -0.85 1.13
C SER A 8 25.49 -1.36 0.59
N ALA A 9 25.58 -2.10 -0.52
CA ALA A 9 24.46 -2.81 -1.12
C ALA A 9 23.96 -3.95 -0.23
N ASP A 10 24.86 -4.68 0.42
CA ASP A 10 24.51 -5.80 1.31
C ASP A 10 23.68 -5.32 2.51
N TRP A 11 24.02 -4.14 3.05
CA TRP A 11 23.21 -3.53 4.10
C TRP A 11 21.78 -3.25 3.64
N TYR A 12 21.58 -2.77 2.42
CA TYR A 12 20.23 -2.49 1.92
C TYR A 12 19.47 -3.77 1.55
N ALA A 13 20.17 -4.77 1.05
CA ALA A 13 19.62 -6.07 0.65
C ALA A 13 19.19 -6.96 1.82
N GLN A 14 19.53 -6.60 3.07
CA GLN A 14 19.02 -7.30 4.26
C GLN A 14 17.53 -7.03 4.51
N TYR A 15 17.00 -5.94 3.96
CA TYR A 15 15.58 -5.60 4.02
C TYR A 15 14.86 -6.15 2.79
N GLY A 16 13.56 -6.37 2.92
CA GLY A 16 12.73 -6.86 1.83
C GLY A 16 12.66 -8.39 1.78
N THR A 17 12.22 -8.91 0.65
CA THR A 17 12.13 -10.35 0.37
C THR A 17 13.30 -10.82 -0.50
N GLU A 18 13.32 -12.09 -0.91
CA GLU A 18 14.29 -12.57 -1.88
C GLU A 18 14.14 -11.89 -3.25
N GLY A 19 12.91 -11.79 -3.75
CA GLY A 19 12.59 -11.16 -5.04
C GLY A 19 12.51 -9.64 -5.02
N SER A 20 12.40 -9.03 -3.84
CA SER A 20 12.19 -7.58 -3.69
C SER A 20 13.03 -7.01 -2.55
N LYS A 21 14.26 -6.55 -2.87
CA LYS A 21 15.23 -6.04 -1.89
C LYS A 21 14.97 -4.59 -1.49
N GLY A 22 15.20 -4.30 -0.22
CA GLY A 22 15.17 -2.96 0.33
C GLY A 22 13.85 -2.55 0.98
N THR A 23 13.72 -1.25 1.16
CA THR A 23 12.55 -0.59 1.72
C THR A 23 11.78 0.15 0.61
N LYS A 24 10.50 0.42 0.87
CA LYS A 24 9.68 1.25 0.02
C LYS A 24 8.92 2.27 0.87
N THR A 25 8.86 3.47 0.35
CA THR A 25 8.08 4.55 0.93
C THR A 25 6.65 4.51 0.40
N PHE A 26 5.67 4.53 1.31
CA PHE A 26 4.26 4.60 1.00
C PHE A 26 3.63 5.88 1.55
N ALA A 27 2.75 6.49 0.76
CA ALA A 27 1.89 7.58 1.19
C ALA A 27 0.53 7.01 1.60
N LEU A 28 0.29 6.94 2.90
CA LEU A 28 -0.93 6.45 3.53
C LEU A 28 -1.98 7.57 3.59
N ALA A 29 -3.12 7.35 2.95
CA ALA A 29 -4.23 8.30 2.89
C ALA A 29 -5.60 7.60 2.95
N GLY A 30 -6.67 8.39 2.99
CA GLY A 30 -8.04 7.88 3.04
C GLY A 30 -8.57 7.68 4.45
N LYS A 31 -9.36 6.63 4.66
CA LYS A 31 -10.08 6.31 5.90
C LYS A 31 -9.18 5.57 6.91
N ILE A 32 -8.07 6.20 7.30
CA ILE A 32 -7.06 5.62 8.21
C ILE A 32 -6.73 6.61 9.33
N LYS A 33 -6.47 6.11 10.55
CA LYS A 33 -6.24 7.00 11.72
C LYS A 33 -4.97 7.82 11.60
N ARG A 34 -3.89 7.23 11.08
CA ARG A 34 -2.59 7.88 10.91
C ARG A 34 -2.26 7.97 9.43
N THR A 35 -2.59 9.11 8.83
CA THR A 35 -2.16 9.44 7.47
C THR A 35 -0.73 9.96 7.49
N GLY A 36 -0.01 9.80 6.38
CA GLY A 36 1.35 10.31 6.26
C GLY A 36 2.24 9.48 5.35
N LEU A 37 3.54 9.71 5.46
CA LEU A 37 4.56 8.99 4.73
C LEU A 37 5.18 7.94 5.65
N ILE A 38 5.21 6.69 5.21
CA ILE A 38 5.84 5.59 5.94
C ILE A 38 6.92 4.96 5.06
N GLU A 39 8.00 4.48 5.67
CA GLU A 39 9.00 3.67 4.99
C GLU A 39 9.05 2.30 5.67
N VAL A 40 8.83 1.25 4.88
CA VAL A 40 8.71 -0.12 5.37
C VAL A 40 9.55 -1.08 4.51
N PRO A 41 10.03 -2.20 5.07
CA PRO A 41 10.63 -3.25 4.27
C PRO A 41 9.60 -3.85 3.31
N LEU A 42 10.03 -4.19 2.09
CA LEU A 42 9.17 -4.92 1.15
C LEU A 42 8.81 -6.31 1.71
N GLY A 43 7.61 -6.80 1.42
CA GLY A 43 7.08 -8.05 1.96
C GLY A 43 6.33 -7.93 3.29
N ILE A 44 6.31 -6.76 3.92
CA ILE A 44 5.38 -6.46 5.02
C ILE A 44 3.93 -6.63 4.53
N THR A 45 3.02 -7.09 5.38
CA THR A 45 1.62 -7.31 4.99
C THR A 45 0.81 -6.01 4.97
N LEU A 46 -0.29 -6.00 4.20
CA LEU A 46 -1.25 -4.89 4.25
C LEU A 46 -1.83 -4.71 5.66
N ARG A 47 -2.03 -5.79 6.41
CA ARG A 47 -2.50 -5.76 7.80
C ARG A 47 -1.58 -4.95 8.69
N GLU A 48 -0.29 -5.25 8.67
CA GLU A 48 0.71 -4.56 9.48
C GLU A 48 0.77 -3.06 9.10
N ILE A 49 0.72 -2.74 7.79
CA ILE A 49 0.68 -1.35 7.34
C ILE A 49 -0.57 -0.63 7.86
N VAL A 50 -1.76 -1.23 7.71
CA VAL A 50 -3.04 -0.58 8.05
C VAL A 50 -3.24 -0.47 9.56
N TYR A 51 -3.04 -1.56 10.30
CA TYR A 51 -3.40 -1.64 11.71
C TYR A 51 -2.24 -1.27 12.64
N ASP A 52 -1.03 -1.76 12.39
CA ASP A 52 0.09 -1.53 13.31
C ASP A 52 0.70 -0.14 13.10
N ILE A 53 0.96 0.22 11.83
CA ILE A 53 1.56 1.51 11.48
C ILE A 53 0.48 2.59 11.38
N GLY A 54 -0.55 2.35 10.57
CA GLY A 54 -1.66 3.26 10.30
C GLY A 54 -2.64 3.45 11.46
N GLY A 55 -2.57 2.59 12.49
CA GLY A 55 -3.42 2.65 13.68
C GLY A 55 -4.87 2.19 13.44
N GLY A 56 -5.13 1.51 12.33
CA GLY A 56 -6.45 1.03 11.93
C GLY A 56 -7.30 2.10 11.22
N ILE A 57 -8.57 1.79 11.06
CA ILE A 57 -9.53 2.62 10.31
C ILE A 57 -10.04 3.75 11.18
N ALA A 58 -10.30 4.90 10.55
CA ALA A 58 -10.93 6.03 11.22
C ALA A 58 -12.25 5.60 11.90
N ASP A 59 -12.50 6.15 13.09
CA ASP A 59 -13.68 5.83 13.92
C ASP A 59 -13.85 4.36 14.28
N ASP A 60 -12.77 3.56 14.23
CA ASP A 60 -12.78 2.12 14.57
C ASP A 60 -13.74 1.29 13.69
N LYS A 61 -14.00 1.78 12.48
CA LYS A 61 -14.80 1.09 11.46
C LYS A 61 -14.09 -0.10 10.84
N GLN A 62 -14.82 -0.87 10.05
CA GLN A 62 -14.24 -2.01 9.34
C GLN A 62 -13.47 -1.57 8.09
N PHE A 63 -12.31 -2.20 7.87
CA PHE A 63 -11.57 -2.08 6.62
C PHE A 63 -12.37 -2.72 5.49
N ARG A 64 -12.53 -2.01 4.38
CA ARG A 64 -13.21 -2.54 3.20
C ARG A 64 -12.25 -2.85 2.06
N ALA A 65 -11.40 -1.89 1.72
CA ALA A 65 -10.44 -2.03 0.64
C ALA A 65 -9.28 -1.04 0.77
N VAL A 66 -8.19 -1.32 0.06
CA VAL A 66 -7.11 -0.37 -0.17
C VAL A 66 -6.82 -0.30 -1.66
N GLN A 67 -6.75 0.91 -2.20
CA GLN A 67 -6.21 1.12 -3.53
C GLN A 67 -4.70 1.31 -3.43
N THR A 68 -3.95 0.58 -4.24
CA THR A 68 -2.50 0.75 -4.36
C THR A 68 -2.14 1.09 -5.80
N GLY A 69 -0.99 1.74 -6.00
CA GLY A 69 -0.48 2.00 -7.33
C GLY A 69 -1.04 3.24 -8.02
N GLY A 70 -1.81 4.07 -7.31
CA GLY A 70 -2.43 5.27 -7.88
C GLY A 70 -3.61 4.93 -8.79
N PRO A 71 -4.17 5.90 -9.53
CA PRO A 71 -5.43 5.76 -10.27
C PRO A 71 -5.43 4.63 -11.31
N SER A 72 -4.25 4.13 -11.70
CA SER A 72 -4.05 3.02 -12.63
C SER A 72 -3.91 1.65 -11.94
N GLY A 73 -3.95 1.60 -10.61
CA GLY A 73 -3.76 0.37 -9.84
C GLY A 73 -5.07 -0.28 -9.38
N GLY A 74 -4.94 -1.40 -8.66
CA GLY A 74 -6.06 -2.22 -8.23
C GLY A 74 -6.59 -1.83 -6.86
N CYS A 75 -7.84 -2.22 -6.59
CA CYS A 75 -8.47 -2.14 -5.27
C CYS A 75 -8.41 -3.53 -4.62
N LEU A 76 -7.61 -3.65 -3.56
CA LEU A 76 -7.42 -4.89 -2.82
C LEU A 76 -8.45 -4.96 -1.68
N PRO A 77 -9.34 -5.96 -1.66
CA PRO A 77 -10.40 -6.04 -0.66
C PRO A 77 -9.90 -6.65 0.66
N ALA A 78 -10.76 -6.65 1.68
CA ALA A 78 -10.45 -7.12 3.03
C ALA A 78 -9.93 -8.56 3.11
N GLU A 79 -10.30 -9.43 2.17
CA GLU A 79 -9.81 -10.82 2.12
C GLU A 79 -8.32 -10.91 1.81
N LEU A 80 -7.74 -9.85 1.22
CA LEU A 80 -6.32 -9.78 0.88
C LEU A 80 -5.51 -9.00 1.92
N LEU A 81 -6.03 -8.74 3.11
CA LEU A 81 -5.32 -7.97 4.13
C LEU A 81 -4.00 -8.62 4.57
N ASP A 82 -3.89 -9.94 4.47
CA ASP A 82 -2.68 -10.69 4.79
C ASP A 82 -1.72 -10.83 3.59
N LEU A 83 -2.03 -10.17 2.46
CA LEU A 83 -1.16 -10.16 1.28
C LEU A 83 0.15 -9.43 1.59
N PRO A 84 1.32 -10.04 1.30
CA PRO A 84 2.60 -9.36 1.40
C PRO A 84 2.71 -8.27 0.34
N VAL A 85 3.25 -7.12 0.73
CA VAL A 85 3.44 -5.95 -0.14
C VAL A 85 4.80 -6.04 -0.81
N ASP A 86 4.84 -6.75 -1.92
CA ASP A 86 5.96 -6.78 -2.86
C ASP A 86 5.46 -6.69 -4.32
N TYR A 87 6.37 -6.56 -5.28
CA TYR A 87 6.01 -6.33 -6.67
C TYR A 87 5.21 -7.48 -7.27
N GLU A 88 5.57 -8.72 -6.95
CA GLU A 88 4.99 -9.91 -7.55
C GLU A 88 3.62 -10.21 -6.95
N ALA A 89 3.53 -10.23 -5.61
CA ALA A 89 2.29 -10.48 -4.89
C ALA A 89 1.19 -9.47 -5.25
N LEU A 90 1.53 -8.18 -5.34
CA LEU A 90 0.58 -7.15 -5.76
C LEU A 90 0.10 -7.37 -7.20
N THR A 91 1.01 -7.74 -8.11
CA THR A 91 0.69 -7.99 -9.52
C THR A 91 -0.22 -9.21 -9.67
N GLN A 92 0.05 -10.28 -8.93
CA GLN A 92 -0.80 -11.48 -8.90
C GLN A 92 -2.20 -11.18 -8.34
N ALA A 93 -2.29 -10.26 -7.38
CA ALA A 93 -3.55 -9.79 -6.80
C ALA A 93 -4.32 -8.79 -7.71
N GLY A 94 -3.85 -8.54 -8.93
CA GLY A 94 -4.50 -7.61 -9.86
C GLY A 94 -4.30 -6.14 -9.50
N SER A 95 -3.27 -5.82 -8.72
CA SER A 95 -2.85 -4.46 -8.40
C SER A 95 -1.40 -4.22 -8.81
N ILE A 96 -0.87 -3.04 -8.53
CA ILE A 96 0.52 -2.69 -8.80
C ILE A 96 1.10 -1.90 -7.62
N MET A 97 2.42 -1.97 -7.47
CA MET A 97 3.16 -1.17 -6.47
C MET A 97 3.06 0.34 -6.78
N GLY A 98 3.19 0.70 -8.06
CA GLY A 98 3.23 2.08 -8.54
C GLY A 98 4.21 2.98 -7.78
N SER A 99 3.83 4.23 -7.57
CA SER A 99 4.66 5.21 -6.83
C SER A 99 4.74 4.94 -5.32
N GLY A 100 3.84 4.14 -4.77
CA GLY A 100 3.67 3.92 -3.33
C GLY A 100 2.47 4.64 -2.70
N GLY A 101 1.50 5.12 -3.49
CA GLY A 101 0.24 5.63 -2.95
C GLY A 101 -0.65 4.50 -2.42
N MET A 102 -1.20 4.66 -1.21
CA MET A 102 -2.16 3.75 -0.60
C MET A 102 -3.37 4.53 -0.07
N ILE A 103 -4.54 4.31 -0.68
CA ILE A 103 -5.79 4.97 -0.29
C ILE A 103 -6.71 3.93 0.35
N VAL A 104 -6.92 4.05 1.66
CA VAL A 104 -7.75 3.13 2.45
C VAL A 104 -9.22 3.55 2.42
N ALA A 105 -10.11 2.57 2.27
CA ALA A 105 -11.55 2.71 2.29
C ALA A 105 -12.17 1.91 3.45
N ASP A 106 -13.17 2.50 4.09
CA ASP A 106 -13.96 1.89 5.17
C ASP A 106 -15.26 1.24 4.65
N GLU A 107 -16.01 0.61 5.55
CA GLU A 107 -17.27 -0.07 5.23
C GLU A 107 -18.36 0.82 4.62
N ASP A 108 -18.35 2.12 4.94
CA ASP A 108 -19.28 3.13 4.41
C ASP A 108 -18.90 3.63 3.01
N THR A 109 -17.71 3.29 2.54
CA THR A 109 -17.24 3.74 1.23
C THR A 109 -17.93 2.94 0.11
N CYS A 110 -18.72 3.65 -0.72
CA CYS A 110 -19.31 3.09 -1.93
C CYS A 110 -18.22 2.75 -2.95
N ILE A 111 -18.02 1.45 -3.22
CA ILE A 111 -16.94 1.01 -4.13
C ILE A 111 -17.20 1.41 -5.59
N VAL A 112 -18.47 1.60 -5.97
CA VAL A 112 -18.83 2.08 -7.31
C VAL A 112 -18.39 3.52 -7.50
N ASP A 113 -18.65 4.39 -6.52
CA ASP A 113 -18.21 5.79 -6.57
C ASP A 113 -16.68 5.89 -6.47
N PHE A 114 -16.06 5.02 -5.67
CA PHE A 114 -14.61 4.93 -5.57
C PHE A 114 -13.95 4.55 -6.90
N ALA A 115 -14.47 3.53 -7.60
CA ALA A 115 -13.99 3.16 -8.93
C ALA A 115 -14.26 4.28 -9.96
N LYS A 116 -15.46 4.87 -9.92
CA LYS A 116 -15.83 5.99 -10.80
C LYS A 116 -14.89 7.17 -10.64
N PHE A 117 -14.50 7.52 -9.42
CA PHE A 117 -13.55 8.59 -9.14
C PHE A 117 -12.22 8.39 -9.88
N PHE A 118 -11.62 7.19 -9.77
CA PHE A 118 -10.35 6.90 -10.46
C PHE A 118 -10.51 6.83 -11.98
N LEU A 119 -11.61 6.27 -12.48
CA LEU A 119 -11.90 6.25 -13.92
C LEU A 119 -12.07 7.66 -14.49
N THR A 120 -12.74 8.56 -13.76
CA THR A 120 -12.86 9.97 -14.17
C THR A 120 -11.51 10.68 -14.15
N PHE A 121 -10.62 10.36 -13.20
CA PHE A 121 -9.29 10.96 -13.14
C PHE A 121 -8.42 10.62 -14.37
N VAL A 122 -8.45 9.37 -14.84
CA VAL A 122 -7.62 8.93 -15.99
C VAL A 122 -8.18 9.32 -17.36
N GLN A 123 -9.40 9.87 -17.42
CA GLN A 123 -10.01 10.37 -18.65
C GLN A 123 -9.61 11.81 -19.00
N ALA A 124 -8.92 12.50 -18.08
CA ALA A 124 -8.51 13.89 -18.23
C ALA A 124 -7.14 14.04 -18.94
#